data_AF-A0A838HLS9-F1
#
_entry.id   AF-A0A838HLS9-F1
#
_cell.length_a   1.000
_cell.length_b   1.000
_cell.length_c   1.000
_cell.angle_alpha   90.00
_cell.angle_beta   90.00
_cell.angle_gamma   90.00
#
_symmetry.space_group_name_H-M   'P 1'
#
loop_
_entity.id
_entity.type
_entity.pdbx_description
1 polymer ?
#
loop_
_entity_poly.entity_id
_entity_poly.type
_entity_poly.pdbx_seq_one_letter_code
_entity_poly.pdbx_strand_id
1 'polypeptide(L)'
;MNRTLAGETIGVLGLARSGEAAARLALAHGAGVYASDAGDTPAARAAAERVRQAGGDAEVGRHDVRRLAGCSRIVLSPGIPPTAPILQEPALAAVPRVGELEFAWRLLGVPTIAITGTNGKTTVTALAAHLLRAAGIDAAEGGNIGTALSEIALRDPSPAWAVV
;
A
#
# COMPACT_ATOMS: atom_id res chain seq x y z
N MET A 1 -12.82 -6.88 -12.38
CA MET A 1 -12.49 -8.27 -12.01
C MET A 1 -12.04 -8.24 -10.57
N ASN A 2 -12.78 -8.88 -9.65
CA ASN A 2 -12.42 -8.90 -8.22
C ASN A 2 -11.25 -9.88 -8.03
N ARG A 3 -10.03 -9.37 -7.86
CA ARG A 3 -8.82 -10.21 -7.77
C ARG A 3 -8.60 -10.64 -6.33
N THR A 4 -8.96 -11.87 -6.01
CA THR A 4 -8.68 -12.46 -4.70
C THR A 4 -7.18 -12.73 -4.50
N LEU A 5 -6.72 -12.61 -3.26
CA LEU A 5 -5.39 -12.99 -2.79
C LEU A 5 -5.43 -14.20 -1.83
N ALA A 6 -6.52 -14.97 -1.84
CA ALA A 6 -6.70 -16.11 -0.96
C ALA A 6 -5.56 -17.13 -1.10
N GLY A 7 -5.02 -17.56 0.04
CA GLY A 7 -3.89 -18.49 0.09
C GLY A 7 -2.51 -17.83 -0.03
N GLU A 8 -2.44 -16.52 -0.29
CA GLU A 8 -1.19 -15.76 -0.19
C GLU A 8 -0.97 -15.21 1.23
N THR A 9 0.29 -15.09 1.62
CA THR A 9 0.70 -14.28 2.78
C THR A 9 1.49 -13.09 2.27
N ILE A 10 0.98 -11.88 2.49
CA ILE A 10 1.60 -10.63 2.06
C ILE A 10 2.45 -10.08 3.20
N GLY A 11 3.76 -9.96 2.97
CA GLY A 11 4.65 -9.20 3.82
C GLY A 11 4.49 -7.72 3.53
N VAL A 12 4.37 -6.87 4.54
CA VAL A 12 4.35 -5.40 4.38
C VAL A 12 5.52 -4.80 5.14
N LEU A 13 6.39 -4.10 4.42
CA LEU A 13 7.58 -3.47 4.99
C LEU A 13 7.39 -1.96 5.12
N GLY A 14 7.37 -1.48 6.37
CA GLY A 14 7.00 -0.12 6.77
C GLY A 14 5.50 0.02 7.02
N LEU A 15 5.12 0.59 8.16
CA LEU A 15 3.76 0.78 8.67
C LEU A 15 3.35 2.25 8.80
N ALA A 16 4.04 3.14 8.10
CA ALA A 16 3.49 4.46 7.81
C ALA A 16 2.17 4.35 7.02
N ARG A 17 1.57 5.48 6.67
CA ARG A 17 0.26 5.58 6.01
C ARG A 17 0.02 4.54 4.89
N SER A 18 0.90 4.51 3.88
CA SER A 18 0.74 3.61 2.72
C SER A 18 0.87 2.13 3.09
N GLY A 19 1.79 1.80 4.00
CA GLY A 19 2.01 0.42 4.42
C GLY A 19 0.83 -0.16 5.21
N GLU A 20 0.32 0.60 6.18
CA GLU A 20 -0.90 0.19 6.90
C GLU A 20 -2.09 -0.01 5.95
N ALA A 21 -2.27 0.90 5.00
CA ALA A 21 -3.33 0.79 3.99
C ALA A 21 -3.15 -0.45 3.10
N ALA A 22 -1.92 -0.76 2.68
CA ALA A 22 -1.62 -1.95 1.89
C ALA A 22 -1.89 -3.25 2.68
N ALA A 23 -1.56 -3.28 3.96
CA ALA A 23 -1.87 -4.40 4.85
C ALA A 23 -3.39 -4.64 4.93
N ARG A 24 -4.17 -3.58 5.16
CA ARG A 24 -5.63 -3.68 5.20
C ARG A 24 -6.23 -4.07 3.85
N LEU A 25 -5.68 -3.57 2.74
CA LEU A 25 -6.11 -3.93 1.40
C LEU A 25 -5.87 -5.41 1.11
N ALA A 26 -4.72 -5.95 1.50
CA ALA A 26 -4.42 -7.37 1.35
C ALA A 26 -5.39 -8.26 2.14
N LEU A 27 -5.66 -7.89 3.41
CA LEU A 27 -6.66 -8.58 4.25
C LEU A 27 -8.06 -8.54 3.63
N ALA A 28 -8.49 -7.38 3.11
CA ALA A 28 -9.79 -7.23 2.46
C ALA A 28 -9.94 -8.11 1.21
N HIS A 29 -8.83 -8.49 0.56
CA HIS A 29 -8.81 -9.39 -0.60
C HIS A 29 -8.54 -10.87 -0.22
N GLY A 30 -8.53 -11.19 1.08
CA GLY A 30 -8.45 -12.56 1.60
C GLY A 30 -7.04 -13.10 1.82
N ALA A 31 -6.00 -12.28 1.74
CA ALA A 31 -4.64 -12.70 2.07
C ALA A 31 -4.42 -12.77 3.58
N GLY A 32 -3.47 -13.60 4.01
CA GLY A 32 -2.79 -13.41 5.29
C GLY A 32 -1.84 -12.21 5.20
N VAL A 33 -1.59 -11.52 6.32
CA VAL A 33 -0.67 -10.38 6.36
C VAL A 33 0.33 -10.50 7.50
N TYR A 34 1.58 -10.18 7.17
CA TYR A 34 2.62 -9.89 8.15
C TYR A 34 3.23 -8.52 7.89
N ALA A 35 2.94 -7.54 8.74
CA ALA A 35 3.49 -6.20 8.63
C ALA A 35 4.65 -5.97 9.60
N SER A 36 5.66 -5.21 9.17
CA SER A 36 6.88 -5.03 9.95
C SER A 36 7.45 -3.63 9.74
N ASP A 37 7.75 -2.93 10.83
CA ASP A 37 8.37 -1.60 10.82
C ASP A 37 9.61 -1.56 11.72
N ALA A 38 10.71 -0.98 11.22
CA ALA A 38 11.94 -0.82 12.00
C ALA A 38 11.81 0.24 13.11
N GLY A 39 10.92 1.22 12.93
CA GLY A 39 10.62 2.24 13.91
C GLY A 39 9.67 1.73 14.98
N ASP A 40 9.83 2.25 16.20
CA ASP A 40 8.93 1.97 17.32
C ASP A 40 8.30 3.27 17.86
N THR A 41 7.70 4.03 16.95
CA THR A 41 7.04 5.29 17.28
C THR A 41 5.59 5.06 17.71
N PRO A 42 4.95 5.99 18.44
CA PRO A 42 3.52 5.90 18.76
C PRO A 42 2.64 5.70 17.51
N ALA A 43 3.00 6.35 16.39
CA ALA A 43 2.29 6.20 15.13
C ALA A 43 2.44 4.78 14.55
N ALA A 44 3.65 4.22 14.54
CA ALA A 44 3.90 2.86 14.07
C ALA A 44 3.19 1.81 14.94
N ARG A 45 3.22 1.98 16.27
CA ARG A 45 2.48 1.12 17.21
C ARG A 45 0.98 1.14 16.95
N ALA A 46 0.41 2.34 16.74
CA ALA A 46 -1.00 2.50 16.44
C ALA A 46 -1.38 1.87 15.09
N ALA A 47 -0.53 2.02 14.06
CA ALA A 47 -0.74 1.37 12.76
C ALA A 47 -0.67 -0.16 12.86
N ALA A 48 0.34 -0.69 13.57
CA ALA A 48 0.45 -2.12 13.85
C ALA A 48 -0.79 -2.68 14.57
N GLU A 49 -1.32 -1.92 15.53
CA GLU A 49 -2.54 -2.30 16.24
C GLU A 49 -3.76 -2.34 15.31
N ARG A 50 -3.91 -1.36 14.41
CA ARG A 50 -4.98 -1.38 13.39
C ARG A 50 -4.87 -2.58 12.46
N VAL A 51 -3.65 -2.99 12.07
CA VAL A 51 -3.43 -4.21 11.28
C VAL A 51 -3.83 -5.46 12.06
N ARG A 52 -3.47 -5.56 13.35
CA ARG A 52 -3.87 -6.68 14.21
C ARG A 52 -5.38 -6.76 14.39
N GLN A 53 -6.04 -5.63 14.61
CA GLN A 53 -7.50 -5.56 14.72
C GLN A 53 -8.22 -5.97 13.43
N ALA A 54 -7.60 -5.73 12.28
CA ALA A 54 -8.11 -6.19 10.99
C ALA A 54 -7.85 -7.69 10.71
N GLY A 55 -7.19 -8.41 11.62
CA GLY A 55 -6.89 -9.84 11.50
C GLY A 55 -5.52 -10.18 10.92
N GLY A 56 -4.65 -9.18 10.70
CA GLY A 56 -3.26 -9.39 10.32
C GLY A 56 -2.34 -9.58 11.51
N ASP A 57 -1.06 -9.85 11.25
CA ASP A 57 -0.01 -9.76 12.26
C ASP A 57 0.90 -8.57 11.94
N ALA A 58 1.40 -7.92 12.99
CA ALA A 58 2.25 -6.74 12.87
C ALA A 58 3.27 -6.61 14.00
N GLU A 59 4.50 -6.26 13.65
CA GLU A 59 5.57 -5.90 14.59
C GLU A 59 6.14 -4.51 14.33
N VAL A 60 6.77 -3.94 15.34
CA VAL A 60 7.46 -2.65 15.31
C VAL A 60 8.81 -2.75 16.01
N GLY A 61 9.71 -1.81 15.73
CA GLY A 61 11.05 -1.72 16.32
C GLY A 61 12.08 -2.70 15.76
N ARG A 62 11.70 -3.55 14.79
CA ARG A 62 12.59 -4.52 14.14
C ARG A 62 11.96 -5.09 12.86
N HIS A 63 12.75 -5.88 12.14
CA HIS A 63 12.28 -6.75 11.06
C HIS A 63 12.66 -8.21 11.31
N ASP A 64 11.68 -9.09 11.43
CA ASP A 64 11.85 -10.54 11.44
C ASP A 64 12.03 -11.04 10.00
N VAL A 65 13.29 -11.23 9.64
CA VAL A 65 13.70 -11.70 8.31
C VAL A 65 13.11 -13.06 7.98
N ARG A 66 12.99 -13.98 8.96
CA ARG A 66 12.48 -15.34 8.69
C ARG A 66 11.02 -15.31 8.33
N ARG A 67 10.23 -14.48 9.02
CA ARG A 67 8.81 -14.32 8.71
C ARG A 67 8.58 -13.64 7.37
N LEU A 68 9.37 -12.60 7.06
CA LEU A 68 9.34 -11.95 5.75
C LEU A 68 9.74 -12.91 4.62
N ALA A 69 10.73 -13.77 4.84
CA ALA A 69 11.18 -14.78 3.87
C ALA A 69 10.10 -15.83 3.56
N GLY A 70 9.20 -16.10 4.50
CA GLY A 70 8.07 -17.02 4.32
C GLY A 70 6.85 -16.42 3.62
N CYS A 71 6.87 -15.13 3.29
CA CYS A 71 5.76 -14.46 2.61
C CYS A 71 5.76 -14.78 1.10
N SER A 72 4.58 -14.78 0.48
CA SER A 72 4.42 -14.97 -0.97
C SER A 72 5.01 -13.81 -1.77
N ARG A 73 4.95 -12.60 -1.22
CA ARG A 73 5.59 -11.37 -1.73
C ARG A 73 5.69 -10.34 -0.62
N ILE A 74 6.53 -9.33 -0.83
CA ILE A 74 6.69 -8.17 0.06
C ILE A 74 6.21 -6.91 -0.65
N VAL A 75 5.28 -6.19 -0.01
CA VAL A 75 4.86 -4.84 -0.39
C VAL A 75 5.73 -3.82 0.35
N LEU A 76 6.40 -2.97 -0.43
CA LEU A 76 7.27 -1.93 0.08
C LEU A 76 6.49 -0.62 0.20
N SER A 77 6.43 -0.06 1.40
CA SER A 77 5.96 1.31 1.61
C SER A 77 6.91 2.29 0.92
N PRO A 78 6.42 3.39 0.30
CA PRO A 78 7.24 4.33 -0.46
C PRO A 78 8.41 4.96 0.33
N GLY A 79 8.30 5.01 1.65
CA GLY A 79 9.35 5.53 2.53
C GLY A 79 10.54 4.58 2.75
N ILE A 80 10.46 3.32 2.31
CA ILE A 80 11.59 2.38 2.41
C ILE A 80 12.53 2.59 1.22
N PRO A 81 13.78 3.05 1.45
CA PRO A 81 14.73 3.21 0.37
C PRO A 81 15.17 1.84 -0.18
N PRO A 82 15.47 1.71 -1.49
CA PRO A 82 16.00 0.47 -2.08
C PRO A 82 17.29 -0.03 -1.41
N THR A 83 18.03 0.88 -0.78
CA THR A 83 19.28 0.62 -0.05
C THR A 83 19.07 0.22 1.41
N ALA A 84 17.82 0.10 1.89
CA ALA A 84 17.56 -0.29 3.28
C ALA A 84 18.22 -1.64 3.61
N PRO A 85 18.89 -1.79 4.77
CA PRO A 85 19.62 -3.02 5.12
C PRO A 85 18.77 -4.30 5.03
N ILE A 86 17.51 -4.23 5.46
CA ILE A 86 16.57 -5.34 5.38
C ILE A 86 16.37 -5.84 3.94
N LEU A 87 16.43 -4.96 2.93
CA LEU A 87 16.28 -5.34 1.53
C LEU A 87 17.55 -6.02 0.97
N GLN A 88 18.68 -5.90 1.67
CA GLN A 88 19.94 -6.55 1.33
C GLN A 88 20.08 -7.94 1.99
N GLU A 89 19.15 -8.33 2.86
CA GLU A 89 19.16 -9.65 3.50
C GLU A 89 19.05 -10.77 2.45
N PRO A 90 20.03 -11.69 2.38
CA PRO A 90 20.04 -12.76 1.36
C PRO A 90 18.81 -13.66 1.42
N ALA A 91 18.25 -13.87 2.61
CA ALA A 91 17.04 -14.66 2.81
C ALA A 91 15.81 -14.05 2.11
N LEU A 92 15.81 -12.75 1.83
CA LEU A 92 14.73 -12.05 1.12
C LEU A 92 15.00 -11.90 -0.38
N ALA A 93 16.12 -12.43 -0.89
CA ALA A 93 16.49 -12.26 -2.30
C ALA A 93 15.52 -12.97 -3.26
N ALA A 94 14.96 -14.10 -2.84
CA ALA A 94 14.01 -14.88 -3.63
C ALA A 94 12.55 -14.42 -3.48
N VAL A 95 12.24 -13.56 -2.51
CA VAL A 95 10.87 -13.11 -2.26
C VAL A 95 10.53 -11.97 -3.22
N PRO A 96 9.49 -12.10 -4.06
CA PRO A 96 9.07 -11.03 -4.97
C PRO A 96 8.72 -9.76 -4.20
N ARG A 97 9.16 -8.60 -4.72
CA ARG A 97 8.92 -7.29 -4.10
C ARG A 97 8.10 -6.43 -5.04
N VAL A 98 7.18 -5.66 -4.47
CA VAL A 98 6.33 -4.73 -5.20
C VAL A 98 6.15 -3.45 -4.39
N GLY A 99 6.09 -2.30 -5.04
CA GLY A 99 5.76 -1.04 -4.35
C GLY A 99 4.27 -0.98 -4.00
N GLU A 100 3.91 -0.25 -2.95
CA GLU A 100 2.50 -0.05 -2.57
C GLU A 100 1.62 0.45 -3.71
N LEU A 101 2.11 1.41 -4.51
CA LEU A 101 1.36 1.98 -5.63
C LEU A 101 1.00 0.90 -6.67
N GLU A 102 1.97 0.04 -7.03
CA GLU A 102 1.74 -1.04 -7.98
C GLU A 102 0.81 -2.11 -7.38
N PHE A 103 1.01 -2.46 -6.11
CA PHE A 103 0.16 -3.41 -5.39
C PHE A 103 -1.31 -2.96 -5.39
N ALA A 104 -1.55 -1.71 -5.01
CA ALA A 104 -2.88 -1.13 -4.97
C ALA A 104 -3.50 -0.99 -6.36
N TRP A 105 -2.75 -0.50 -7.35
CA TRP A 105 -3.23 -0.36 -8.72
C TRP A 105 -3.73 -1.70 -9.31
N ARG A 106 -3.03 -2.80 -9.00
CA ARG A 106 -3.42 -4.15 -9.45
C ARG A 106 -4.75 -4.64 -8.86
N LEU A 107 -5.19 -4.08 -7.72
CA LEU A 107 -6.41 -4.45 -7.00
C LEU A 107 -7.56 -3.44 -7.17
N LEU A 108 -7.23 -2.18 -7.47
CA LEU A 108 -8.17 -1.05 -7.56
C LEU A 108 -9.32 -1.26 -8.56
N GLY A 109 -9.03 -1.82 -9.74
CA GLY A 109 -10.06 -2.22 -10.70
C GLY A 109 -10.88 -1.12 -11.38
N VAL A 110 -10.52 0.16 -11.22
CA VAL A 110 -11.20 1.31 -11.84
C VAL A 110 -10.31 2.02 -12.87
N PRO A 111 -10.86 2.79 -13.82
CA PRO A 111 -10.08 3.65 -14.71
C PRO A 111 -9.18 4.62 -13.92
N THR A 112 -7.93 4.72 -14.36
CA THR A 112 -6.89 5.46 -13.64
C THR A 112 -6.17 6.44 -14.56
N ILE A 113 -6.08 7.70 -14.12
CA ILE A 113 -5.23 8.74 -14.73
C ILE A 113 -3.94 8.79 -13.91
N ALA A 114 -2.80 8.47 -14.53
CA ALA A 114 -1.50 8.50 -13.87
C ALA A 114 -0.68 9.72 -14.31
N ILE A 115 -0.23 10.53 -13.35
CA ILE A 115 0.46 11.81 -13.53
C ILE A 115 1.85 11.72 -12.91
N THR A 116 2.86 11.89 -13.75
CA THR A 116 4.27 11.92 -13.32
C THR A 116 4.98 13.13 -13.92
N GLY A 117 6.20 13.40 -13.45
CA GLY A 117 7.00 14.55 -13.87
C GLY A 117 7.78 15.16 -12.71
N THR A 118 8.76 16.02 -12.98
CA THR A 118 9.56 16.62 -11.91
C THR A 118 8.73 17.64 -11.10
N ASN A 119 7.95 18.47 -11.78
CA ASN A 119 7.18 19.56 -11.18
C ASN A 119 5.70 19.50 -11.60
N GLY A 120 4.83 20.13 -10.81
CA GLY A 120 3.41 20.29 -11.16
C GLY A 120 2.53 19.06 -10.96
N LYS A 121 3.09 17.87 -10.65
CA LYS A 121 2.34 16.63 -10.41
C LYS A 121 1.13 16.84 -9.51
N THR A 122 1.34 17.34 -8.29
CA THR A 122 0.28 17.54 -7.31
C THR A 122 -0.83 18.45 -7.81
N THR A 123 -0.45 19.56 -8.44
CA THR A 123 -1.41 20.53 -8.98
C THR A 123 -2.24 19.92 -10.10
N VAL A 124 -1.60 19.20 -11.02
CA VAL A 124 -2.29 18.56 -12.16
C VAL A 124 -3.17 17.40 -11.68
N THR A 125 -2.73 16.60 -10.71
CA THR A 125 -3.52 15.53 -10.08
C THR A 125 -4.78 16.10 -9.43
N ALA A 126 -4.63 17.15 -8.62
CA ALA A 126 -5.77 17.82 -7.99
C ALA A 126 -6.72 18.45 -9.02
N LEU A 127 -6.18 19.10 -10.06
CA LEU A 127 -6.97 19.73 -11.12
C LEU A 127 -7.76 18.69 -11.92
N ALA A 128 -7.14 17.58 -12.33
CA ALA A 128 -7.81 16.53 -13.08
C ALA A 128 -8.97 15.90 -12.27
N ALA A 129 -8.74 15.60 -10.99
CA ALA A 129 -9.79 15.10 -10.12
C ALA A 129 -10.92 16.14 -9.90
N HIS A 130 -10.57 17.42 -9.74
CA HIS A 130 -11.55 18.50 -9.65
C HIS A 130 -12.44 18.60 -10.90
N LEU A 131 -11.85 18.51 -12.10
CA LEU A 131 -12.61 18.56 -13.35
C LEU A 131 -13.55 17.36 -13.51
N LEU A 132 -13.13 16.14 -13.15
CA LEU A 132 -14.00 14.97 -13.14
C LEU A 132 -15.18 15.15 -12.19
N ARG A 133 -14.93 15.62 -10.96
CA ARG A 133 -15.98 15.91 -9.98
C ARG A 133 -16.93 17.00 -10.44
N ALA A 134 -16.41 18.07 -11.05
CA ALA A 134 -17.22 19.14 -11.63
C ALA A 134 -18.13 18.66 -12.78
N ALA A 135 -17.72 17.58 -13.47
CA ALA A 135 -18.54 16.89 -14.46
C ALA A 135 -19.52 15.85 -13.87
N GLY A 136 -19.63 15.76 -12.53
CA GLY A 136 -20.51 14.80 -11.85
C GLY A 136 -19.95 13.38 -11.75
N ILE A 137 -18.66 13.17 -12.03
CA ILE A 137 -18.00 11.86 -11.94
C ILE A 137 -17.35 11.72 -10.56
N ASP A 138 -17.64 10.62 -9.86
CA ASP A 138 -16.94 10.30 -8.62
C ASP A 138 -15.48 9.93 -8.90
N ALA A 139 -14.56 10.82 -8.51
CA ALA A 139 -13.13 10.66 -8.71
C ALA A 139 -12.38 10.79 -7.39
N ALA A 140 -11.40 9.92 -7.17
CA ALA A 140 -10.51 9.94 -6.02
C ALA A 140 -9.07 10.27 -6.45
N GLU A 141 -8.47 11.31 -5.88
CA GLU A 141 -7.03 11.57 -6.01
C GLU A 141 -6.20 10.95 -4.87
N GLY A 142 -4.99 10.50 -5.22
CA GLY A 142 -4.01 10.01 -4.24
C GLY A 142 -2.72 9.52 -4.89
N GLY A 143 -2.12 8.47 -4.35
CA GLY A 143 -0.83 7.95 -4.76
C GLY A 143 0.30 8.60 -3.95
N ASN A 144 1.20 9.33 -4.62
CA ASN A 144 2.38 9.93 -3.97
C ASN A 144 2.07 11.20 -3.16
N ILE A 145 0.81 11.60 -3.05
CA ILE A 145 0.39 12.82 -2.33
C ILE A 145 -0.86 12.53 -1.52
N GLY A 146 -0.83 12.86 -0.23
CA GLY A 146 -1.98 12.69 0.63
C GLY A 146 -2.35 11.21 0.73
N THR A 147 -3.45 10.83 0.07
CA THR A 147 -4.08 9.51 0.11
C THR A 147 -3.24 8.43 -0.56
N ALA A 148 -2.90 7.36 0.16
CA ALA A 148 -2.27 6.20 -0.44
C ALA A 148 -3.22 5.53 -1.43
N LEU A 149 -2.70 4.95 -2.51
CA LEU A 149 -3.57 4.30 -3.50
C LEU A 149 -4.31 3.10 -2.90
N SER A 150 -3.71 2.43 -1.91
CA SER A 150 -4.36 1.36 -1.16
C SER A 150 -5.58 1.84 -0.37
N GLU A 151 -5.59 3.08 0.12
CA GLU A 151 -6.77 3.66 0.76
C GLU A 151 -7.90 3.91 -0.25
N ILE A 152 -7.55 4.30 -1.49
CA ILE A 152 -8.54 4.46 -2.57
C ILE A 152 -9.10 3.08 -2.97
N ALA A 153 -8.24 2.07 -3.10
CA ALA A 153 -8.64 0.71 -3.46
C ALA A 153 -9.48 0.01 -2.37
N LEU A 154 -9.44 0.51 -1.12
CA LEU A 154 -10.28 0.03 -0.02
C LEU A 154 -11.68 0.68 0.02
N ARG A 155 -11.97 1.67 -0.81
CA ARG A 155 -13.27 2.35 -0.79
C ARG A 155 -14.38 1.45 -1.31
N ASP A 156 -15.47 1.42 -0.56
CA ASP A 156 -16.73 0.76 -0.93
C ASP A 156 -17.90 1.74 -0.69
N PRO A 157 -18.63 2.16 -1.74
CA PRO A 157 -18.42 1.83 -3.15
C PRO A 157 -17.08 2.38 -3.68
N SER A 158 -16.51 1.68 -4.67
CA SER A 158 -15.29 2.15 -5.35
C SER A 158 -15.58 3.41 -6.18
N PRO A 159 -14.62 4.34 -6.31
CA PRO A 159 -14.81 5.53 -7.11
C PRO A 159 -14.94 5.18 -8.60
N ALA A 160 -15.63 6.02 -9.37
CA ALA A 160 -15.71 5.81 -10.82
C ALA A 160 -14.34 6.00 -11.51
N TRP A 161 -13.47 6.86 -10.96
CA TRP A 161 -12.12 7.12 -11.45
C TRP A 161 -11.11 7.31 -10.31
N ALA A 162 -9.86 6.91 -10.57
CA ALA A 162 -8.73 7.28 -9.74
C ALA A 162 -7.76 8.20 -10.48
N VAL A 163 -7.21 9.18 -9.77
CA VAL A 163 -6.19 10.11 -10.29
C VAL A 163 -4.96 10.04 -9.39
N VAL A 164 -3.84 9.59 -9.91
CA VAL A 164 -2.62 9.24 -9.13
C VAL A 164 -1.37 9.86 -9.71
#